data_AF-A0A1Q7CJG4-F1
#
_entry.id   AF-A0A1Q7CJG4-F1
#
_cell.length_a   1.000
_cell.length_b   1.000
_cell.length_c   1.000
_cell.angle_alpha   90.00
_cell.angle_beta   90.00
_cell.angle_gamma   90.00
#
_symmetry.space_group_name_H-M   'P 1'
#
loop_
_entity.id
_entity.type
_entity.pdbx_description
1 polymer ?
#
loop_
_entity_poly.entity_id
_entity_poly.type
_entity_poly.pdbx_seq_one_letter_code
_entity_poly.pdbx_strand_id
1 'polypeptide(L)'
;MCTGTYWRNAWKYQNRTYRHFGWDNGTLLANLLAVATALGLPAKVVCGFVDATVNRLLDVDAQREVTFSWVAIGYDSSLPPPPPEEVSPLGFETVPLSRTEIDYPRMREMHDASSLHSPAEVAAWRGRTPLTKLPPPRGPVVQLRPLSDAEIPRDPIEQVILRRGSSRKFARTPITLVQLSTMLDRATHGIHADFLDPMGSLLNHLYLIVNAVEGVEPGAYVFHRDRRLIECLKPGNFRAQAGYLGLEQALPADAAVNIFFMADLRAILQRFGNRGYRAVQLEAGILGGKIYLGAYAQHLGATGLTFYDDDVVKFFPPHAEGKSAIFLVAVGNSAKSKTISG
;
A
#
# COMPACT_ATOMS: atom_id res chain seq x y z
N MET A 1 9.65 14.67 -4.23
CA MET A 1 9.62 14.26 -2.80
C MET A 1 8.17 14.30 -2.34
N CYS A 2 7.78 13.50 -1.34
CA CYS A 2 6.39 13.40 -0.90
C CYS A 2 6.27 13.76 0.59
N THR A 3 5.46 14.76 0.86
CA THR A 3 5.17 15.28 2.19
C THR A 3 3.75 14.90 2.63
N GLY A 4 3.54 14.82 3.94
CA GLY A 4 2.24 14.66 4.56
C GLY A 4 1.89 15.88 5.39
N THR A 5 0.85 16.61 4.98
CA THR A 5 0.27 17.70 5.77
C THR A 5 -0.73 17.09 6.77
N TYR A 6 -0.47 17.23 8.07
CA TYR A 6 -1.25 16.56 9.13
C TYR A 6 -2.75 16.86 9.04
N TRP A 7 -3.10 18.14 8.91
CA TRP A 7 -4.50 18.56 8.95
C TRP A 7 -5.36 18.03 7.80
N ARG A 8 -4.76 17.82 6.61
CA ARG A 8 -5.48 17.45 5.36
C ARG A 8 -6.39 16.24 5.52
N ASN A 9 -5.96 15.26 6.32
CA ASN A 9 -6.72 14.05 6.62
C ASN A 9 -7.21 14.01 8.08
N ALA A 10 -6.56 14.73 9.00
CA ALA A 10 -6.87 14.67 10.43
C ALA A 10 -8.25 15.23 10.81
N TRP A 11 -8.77 16.20 10.05
CA TRP A 11 -10.14 16.69 10.25
C TRP A 11 -11.20 15.56 10.17
N LYS A 12 -10.92 14.50 9.41
CA LYS A 12 -11.79 13.33 9.23
C LYS A 12 -11.33 12.11 10.05
N TYR A 13 -10.02 11.84 10.08
CA TYR A 13 -9.47 10.59 10.62
C TYR A 13 -8.71 10.76 11.93
N GLN A 14 -8.60 11.98 12.45
CA GLN A 14 -7.91 12.29 13.72
C GLN A 14 -6.50 11.66 13.72
N ASN A 15 -6.09 11.03 14.82
CA ASN A 15 -4.79 10.36 14.95
C ASN A 15 -4.57 9.20 13.95
N ARG A 16 -5.62 8.60 13.37
CA ARG A 16 -5.46 7.53 12.36
C ARG A 16 -4.88 8.04 11.05
N THR A 17 -4.90 9.35 10.83
CA THR A 17 -4.27 10.03 9.67
C THR A 17 -2.85 9.61 9.41
N TYR A 18 -2.08 9.29 10.46
CA TYR A 18 -0.69 8.88 10.27
C TYR A 18 -0.55 7.57 9.47
N ARG A 19 -1.57 6.69 9.49
CA ARG A 19 -1.61 5.53 8.59
C ARG A 19 -1.90 5.93 7.14
N HIS A 20 -2.81 6.89 6.96
CA HIS A 20 -3.18 7.43 5.65
C HIS A 20 -2.00 8.10 4.95
N PHE A 21 -1.02 8.65 5.68
CA PHE A 21 0.24 9.10 5.08
C PHE A 21 0.92 7.98 4.30
N GLY A 22 0.96 6.75 4.82
CA GLY A 22 1.52 5.61 4.11
C GLY A 22 0.63 5.14 2.96
N TRP A 23 -0.68 5.01 3.19
CA TRP A 23 -1.62 4.47 2.19
C TRP A 23 -1.78 5.37 0.97
N ASP A 24 -2.03 6.66 1.19
CA ASP A 24 -2.28 7.64 0.12
C ASP A 24 -0.99 7.88 -0.66
N ASN A 25 0.12 8.09 0.05
CA ASN A 25 1.43 8.24 -0.57
C ASN A 25 1.83 6.98 -1.33
N GLY A 26 1.65 5.79 -0.76
CA GLY A 26 1.97 4.54 -1.44
C GLY A 26 1.14 4.35 -2.71
N THR A 27 -0.15 4.66 -2.66
CA THR A 27 -1.02 4.61 -3.84
C THR A 27 -0.58 5.60 -4.93
N LEU A 28 -0.15 6.81 -4.53
CA LEU A 28 0.44 7.79 -5.43
C LEU A 28 1.75 7.27 -6.05
N LEU A 29 2.62 6.70 -5.23
CA LEU A 29 3.90 6.13 -5.67
C LEU A 29 3.70 4.95 -6.62
N ALA A 30 2.64 4.15 -6.48
CA ALA A 30 2.33 3.10 -7.44
C ALA A 30 2.13 3.65 -8.87
N ASN A 31 1.45 4.80 -9.01
CA ASN A 31 1.31 5.47 -10.31
C ASN A 31 2.66 5.97 -10.82
N LEU A 32 3.45 6.63 -9.96
CA LEU A 32 4.77 7.15 -10.32
C LEU A 32 5.71 6.03 -10.78
N LEU A 33 5.76 4.92 -10.05
CA LEU A 33 6.59 3.76 -10.38
C LEU A 33 6.13 3.08 -11.68
N ALA A 34 4.82 3.03 -11.94
CA ALA A 34 4.30 2.49 -13.19
C ALA A 34 4.65 3.38 -14.39
N VAL A 35 4.53 4.71 -14.26
CA VAL A 35 4.96 5.67 -15.29
C VAL A 35 6.47 5.61 -15.52
N ALA A 36 7.27 5.60 -14.44
CA ALA A 36 8.71 5.46 -14.55
C ALA A 36 9.10 4.17 -15.28
N THR A 37 8.45 3.04 -14.95
CA THR A 37 8.67 1.76 -15.65
C THR A 37 8.30 1.86 -17.13
N ALA A 38 7.15 2.45 -17.46
CA ALA A 38 6.70 2.61 -18.84
C ALA A 38 7.62 3.50 -19.69
N LEU A 39 8.22 4.53 -19.07
CA LEU A 39 9.22 5.39 -19.70
C LEU A 39 10.63 4.78 -19.70
N GLY A 40 10.80 3.59 -19.13
CA GLY A 40 12.11 2.99 -18.93
C GLY A 40 13.02 3.91 -18.12
N LEU A 41 12.56 4.43 -16.99
CA LEU A 41 13.35 5.21 -16.04
C LEU A 41 13.49 4.40 -14.75
N PRO A 42 14.71 4.15 -14.25
CA PRO A 42 14.88 3.50 -12.96
C PRO A 42 14.35 4.42 -11.88
N ALA A 43 13.63 3.83 -10.93
CA ALA A 43 13.04 4.55 -9.81
C ALA A 43 13.34 3.80 -8.51
N LYS A 44 13.81 4.51 -7.48
CA LYS A 44 14.07 3.95 -6.14
C LYS A 44 13.33 4.75 -5.08
N VAL A 45 12.47 4.07 -4.34
CA VAL A 45 11.78 4.63 -3.17
C VAL A 45 12.77 4.76 -2.02
N VAL A 46 12.78 5.92 -1.39
CA VAL A 46 13.67 6.24 -0.27
C VAL A 46 12.83 6.67 0.93
N CYS A 47 13.00 5.93 2.03
CA CYS A 47 12.43 6.25 3.33
C CYS A 47 13.49 6.53 4.38
N GLY A 48 14.75 6.11 4.19
CA GLY A 48 15.85 6.42 5.08
C GLY A 48 16.49 7.75 4.70
N PHE A 49 16.22 8.80 5.47
CA PHE A 49 16.83 10.12 5.34
C PHE A 49 16.77 10.85 6.68
N VAL A 50 17.61 11.86 6.87
CA VAL A 50 17.58 12.71 8.06
C VAL A 50 16.41 13.68 7.93
N ASP A 51 15.36 13.51 8.73
CA ASP A 51 14.08 14.21 8.55
C ASP A 51 14.25 15.73 8.61
N ALA A 52 15.02 16.23 9.59
CA ALA A 52 15.26 17.66 9.77
C ALA A 52 15.97 18.30 8.56
N THR A 53 16.95 17.61 7.97
CA THR A 53 17.65 18.08 6.77
C THR A 53 16.70 18.17 5.59
N VAL A 54 15.87 17.15 5.39
CA VAL A 54 14.97 17.09 4.26
C VAL A 54 13.78 18.06 4.39
N ASN A 55 13.22 18.20 5.59
CA ASN A 55 12.17 19.19 5.85
C ASN A 55 12.70 20.62 5.64
N ARG A 56 13.95 20.91 6.05
CA ARG A 56 14.60 22.19 5.77
C ARG A 56 14.81 22.43 4.28
N LEU A 57 15.19 21.40 3.52
CA LEU A 57 15.35 21.48 2.06
C LEU A 57 14.04 21.85 1.35
N LEU A 58 12.92 21.31 1.82
CA LEU A 58 11.60 21.65 1.29
C LEU A 58 11.00 22.91 1.91
N ASP A 59 11.69 23.49 2.90
CA ASP A 59 11.24 24.63 3.70
C ASP A 59 9.81 24.46 4.26
N VAL A 60 9.52 23.27 4.78
CA VAL A 60 8.22 22.95 5.39
C VAL A 60 8.22 23.19 6.89
N ASP A 61 7.11 23.74 7.41
CA ASP A 61 6.86 23.78 8.85
C ASP A 61 6.56 22.38 9.37
N ALA A 62 7.54 21.78 10.06
CA ALA A 62 7.46 20.43 10.62
C ALA A 62 6.32 20.23 11.64
N GLN A 63 5.72 21.31 12.16
CA GLN A 63 4.52 21.22 13.01
C GLN A 63 3.23 20.96 12.20
N ARG A 64 3.24 21.26 10.90
CA ARG A 64 2.09 21.17 9.99
C ARG A 64 2.28 20.15 8.87
N GLU A 65 3.49 20.03 8.37
CA GLU A 65 3.84 19.23 7.20
C GLU A 65 5.23 18.62 7.35
N VAL A 66 5.34 17.34 7.00
CA VAL A 66 6.58 16.59 7.17
C VAL A 66 6.85 15.70 5.96
N THR A 67 8.12 15.53 5.62
CA THR A 67 8.51 14.60 4.56
C THR A 67 8.30 13.16 5.01
N PHE A 68 7.63 12.37 4.17
CA PHE A 68 7.34 10.96 4.47
C PHE A 68 8.18 9.99 3.64
N SER A 69 8.40 10.32 2.37
CA SER A 69 9.25 9.54 1.46
C SER A 69 9.71 10.39 0.28
N TRP A 70 10.64 9.90 -0.51
CA TRP A 70 10.90 10.43 -1.84
C TRP A 70 11.31 9.32 -2.81
N VAL A 71 11.37 9.65 -4.10
CA VAL A 71 11.78 8.71 -5.15
C VAL A 71 12.91 9.34 -5.94
N ALA A 72 14.03 8.63 -6.02
CA ALA A 72 15.09 8.94 -6.96
C ALA A 72 14.69 8.39 -8.33
N ILE A 73 14.70 9.20 -9.38
CA ILE A 73 14.31 8.81 -10.75
C ILE A 73 15.42 9.19 -11.71
N GLY A 74 15.74 8.28 -12.62
CA GLY A 74 16.62 8.54 -13.76
C GLY A 74 17.96 7.83 -13.69
N TYR A 75 18.70 7.96 -14.78
CA TYR A 75 20.00 7.34 -14.98
C TYR A 75 21.07 8.34 -14.59
N ASP A 76 21.79 8.06 -13.51
CA ASP A 76 23.00 8.81 -13.21
C ASP A 76 24.09 7.86 -12.71
N SER A 77 25.21 7.87 -13.43
CA SER A 77 26.44 7.17 -13.08
C SER A 77 27.50 8.12 -12.50
N SER A 78 27.25 9.43 -12.54
CA SER A 78 28.14 10.43 -11.96
C SER A 78 27.97 10.50 -10.45
N LEU A 79 29.06 10.83 -9.76
CA LEU A 79 28.98 11.15 -8.34
C LEU A 79 28.20 12.46 -8.20
N PRO A 80 27.21 12.53 -7.30
CA PRO A 80 26.53 13.78 -7.05
C PRO A 80 27.55 14.84 -6.62
N PRO A 81 27.36 16.11 -7.01
CA PRO A 81 28.20 17.18 -6.49
C PRO A 81 28.13 17.17 -4.95
N PRO A 82 29.20 17.63 -4.26
CA PRO A 82 29.16 17.72 -2.81
C PRO A 82 27.91 18.53 -2.40
N PRO A 83 27.18 18.07 -1.37
CA PRO A 83 26.01 18.79 -0.91
C PRO A 83 26.43 20.21 -0.48
N PRO A 84 25.58 21.22 -0.71
CA PRO A 84 25.87 22.56 -0.24
C PRO A 84 26.03 22.56 1.29
N GLU A 85 26.98 23.36 1.80
CA GLU A 85 27.23 23.47 3.25
C GLU A 85 26.00 23.98 4.01
N GLU A 86 25.23 24.88 3.38
CA GLU A 86 23.98 25.39 3.91
C GLU A 86 22.84 25.26 2.89
N VAL A 87 21.66 24.88 3.38
CA VAL A 87 20.41 24.85 2.63
C VAL A 87 19.59 26.04 3.10
N SER A 88 19.58 27.12 2.30
CA SER A 88 18.78 28.30 2.59
C SER A 88 17.27 27.97 2.49
N PRO A 89 16.44 28.51 3.40
CA PRO A 89 14.99 28.42 3.28
C PRO A 89 14.49 28.93 1.93
N LEU A 90 13.47 28.29 1.38
CA LEU A 90 12.88 28.67 0.10
C LEU A 90 12.03 29.95 0.20
N GLY A 91 11.48 30.25 1.39
CA GLY A 91 10.75 31.47 1.70
C GLY A 91 9.40 31.59 0.98
N PHE A 92 8.83 30.50 0.49
CA PHE A 92 7.55 30.54 -0.20
C PHE A 92 6.38 30.74 0.75
N GLU A 93 5.43 31.60 0.38
CA GLU A 93 4.19 31.78 1.13
C GLU A 93 3.31 30.52 1.01
N THR A 94 2.84 30.00 2.15
CA THR A 94 1.93 28.85 2.20
C THR A 94 0.50 29.29 2.44
N VAL A 95 -0.45 28.75 1.67
CA VAL A 95 -1.89 28.99 1.89
C VAL A 95 -2.41 28.02 2.96
N PRO A 96 -3.04 28.51 4.06
CA PRO A 96 -3.66 27.63 5.05
C PRO A 96 -4.75 26.76 4.46
N LEU A 97 -4.81 25.48 4.87
CA LEU A 97 -5.83 24.54 4.39
C LEU A 97 -7.22 24.80 5.00
N SER A 98 -7.27 25.45 6.15
CA SER A 98 -8.49 25.79 6.86
C SER A 98 -8.32 27.09 7.65
N ARG A 99 -9.43 27.76 7.94
CA ARG A 99 -9.45 28.93 8.85
C ARG A 99 -9.19 28.52 10.30
N THR A 100 -9.56 27.29 10.66
CA THR A 100 -9.38 26.71 11.99
C THR A 100 -8.93 25.26 11.88
N GLU A 101 -8.03 24.85 12.76
CA GLU A 101 -7.50 23.48 12.83
C GLU A 101 -7.64 22.96 14.26
N ILE A 102 -8.04 21.70 14.41
CA ILE A 102 -8.00 21.00 15.69
C ILE A 102 -6.66 20.30 15.78
N ASP A 103 -5.94 20.54 16.87
CA ASP A 103 -4.65 19.91 17.07
C ASP A 103 -4.76 18.46 17.56
N TYR A 104 -3.97 17.58 16.95
CA TYR A 104 -3.91 16.15 17.23
C TYR A 104 -2.43 15.76 17.46
N PRO A 105 -1.91 15.99 18.68
CA PRO A 105 -0.47 15.96 18.95
C PRO A 105 0.17 14.59 18.73
N ARG A 106 -0.59 13.49 18.89
CA ARG A 106 -0.06 12.13 18.73
C ARG A 106 0.54 11.86 17.35
N MET A 107 0.07 12.55 16.30
CA MET A 107 0.68 12.38 14.98
C MET A 107 2.10 12.93 14.93
N ARG A 108 2.34 14.08 15.58
CA ARG A 108 3.69 14.66 15.69
C ARG A 108 4.57 13.82 16.60
N GLU A 109 4.04 13.31 17.71
CA GLU A 109 4.75 12.37 18.59
C GLU A 109 5.17 11.10 17.83
N MET A 110 4.27 10.51 17.04
CA MET A 110 4.58 9.35 16.19
C MET A 110 5.63 9.69 15.13
N HIS A 111 5.55 10.88 14.53
CA HIS A 111 6.53 11.32 13.56
C HIS A 111 7.91 11.52 14.18
N ASP A 112 7.99 12.28 15.25
CA ASP A 112 9.23 12.54 15.98
C ASP A 112 9.89 11.24 16.44
N ALA A 113 9.13 10.35 17.08
CA ALA A 113 9.60 9.04 17.54
C ALA A 113 10.08 8.10 16.41
N SER A 114 9.75 8.40 15.14
CA SER A 114 10.16 7.64 13.96
C SER A 114 11.12 8.40 13.04
N SER A 115 11.61 9.56 13.47
CA SER A 115 12.60 10.35 12.73
C SER A 115 14.00 9.75 12.85
N LEU A 116 14.84 10.02 11.85
CA LEU A 116 16.27 9.71 11.89
C LEU A 116 17.02 11.04 11.98
N HIS A 117 17.99 11.11 12.88
CA HIS A 117 18.64 12.36 13.27
C HIS A 117 20.07 12.48 12.72
N SER A 118 20.62 11.41 12.17
CA SER A 118 21.99 11.41 11.63
C SER A 118 22.16 10.53 10.39
N PRO A 119 23.16 10.81 9.54
CA PRO A 119 23.53 9.92 8.43
C PRO A 119 23.89 8.50 8.89
N ALA A 120 24.45 8.35 10.09
CA ALA A 120 24.77 7.04 10.67
C ALA A 120 23.50 6.23 10.97
N GLU A 121 22.47 6.86 11.54
CA GLU A 121 21.16 6.23 11.75
C GLU A 121 20.52 5.82 10.41
N VAL A 122 20.60 6.67 9.38
CA VAL A 122 20.11 6.35 8.03
C VAL A 122 20.83 5.12 7.46
N ALA A 123 22.16 5.07 7.56
CA ALA A 123 22.94 3.94 7.09
C ALA A 123 22.59 2.64 7.85
N ALA A 124 22.40 2.70 9.17
CA ALA A 124 22.01 1.56 9.99
C ALA A 124 20.57 1.09 9.70
N TRP A 125 19.68 2.03 9.38
CA TRP A 125 18.27 1.77 9.12
C TRP A 125 18.05 0.99 7.82
N ARG A 126 18.70 1.39 6.73
CA ARG A 126 18.51 0.81 5.38
C ARG A 126 18.80 -0.69 5.27
N GLY A 127 18.15 -1.35 4.31
CA GLY A 127 18.37 -2.74 3.91
C GLY A 127 18.04 -3.80 4.97
N ARG A 128 18.58 -5.02 4.82
CA ARG A 128 18.40 -6.16 5.75
C ARG A 128 16.94 -6.36 6.18
N THR A 129 16.05 -6.50 5.21
CA THR A 129 14.61 -6.65 5.45
C THR A 129 14.34 -7.91 6.26
N PRO A 130 13.48 -7.85 7.30
CA PRO A 130 13.11 -9.04 8.04
C PRO A 130 12.30 -9.97 7.13
N LEU A 131 12.89 -11.12 6.78
CA LEU A 131 12.26 -12.09 5.90
C LEU A 131 11.31 -12.99 6.71
N THR A 132 10.04 -12.61 6.78
CA THR A 132 9.01 -13.46 7.39
C THR A 132 8.47 -14.43 6.35
N LYS A 133 8.85 -15.71 6.45
CA LYS A 133 8.30 -16.75 5.55
C LYS A 133 6.98 -17.28 6.10
N LEU A 134 6.00 -17.46 5.23
CA LEU A 134 4.83 -18.25 5.56
C LEU A 134 5.23 -19.73 5.73
N PRO A 135 4.61 -20.45 6.69
CA PRO A 135 4.79 -21.90 6.77
C PRO A 135 4.31 -22.56 5.47
N PRO A 136 4.80 -23.76 5.12
CA PRO A 136 4.29 -24.49 3.95
C PRO A 136 2.77 -24.70 4.02
N PRO A 137 2.07 -24.67 2.87
CA PRO A 137 0.63 -24.86 2.86
C PRO A 137 0.26 -26.26 3.37
N ARG A 138 -0.78 -26.32 4.21
CA ARG A 138 -1.34 -27.55 4.78
C ARG A 138 -2.77 -27.80 4.32
N GLY A 139 -3.49 -26.75 3.93
CA GLY A 139 -4.84 -26.83 3.39
C GLY A 139 -4.90 -27.02 1.87
N PRO A 140 -6.13 -27.10 1.30
CA PRO A 140 -6.33 -27.09 -0.15
C PRO A 140 -5.73 -25.83 -0.79
N VAL A 141 -5.08 -25.99 -1.93
CA VAL A 141 -4.41 -24.89 -2.65
C VAL A 141 -5.01 -24.68 -4.03
N VAL A 142 -5.02 -23.43 -4.48
CA VAL A 142 -5.31 -23.06 -5.86
C VAL A 142 -4.08 -22.41 -6.47
N GLN A 143 -3.58 -23.01 -7.54
CA GLN A 143 -2.44 -22.46 -8.30
C GLN A 143 -2.88 -21.21 -9.08
N LEU A 144 -2.12 -20.13 -8.97
CA LEU A 144 -2.36 -18.92 -9.77
C LEU A 144 -2.00 -19.15 -11.23
N ARG A 145 -2.72 -18.46 -12.11
CA ARG A 145 -2.55 -18.45 -13.57
C ARG A 145 -2.48 -16.99 -14.08
N PRO A 146 -1.42 -16.24 -13.73
CA PRO A 146 -1.29 -14.85 -14.19
C PRO A 146 -1.09 -14.81 -15.70
N LEU A 147 -1.53 -13.72 -16.34
CA LEU A 147 -1.25 -13.46 -17.75
C LEU A 147 0.26 -13.36 -17.99
N SER A 148 0.72 -13.87 -19.13
CA SER A 148 2.09 -13.61 -19.60
C SER A 148 2.24 -12.17 -20.07
N ASP A 149 3.48 -11.68 -20.18
CA ASP A 149 3.77 -10.33 -20.66
C ASP A 149 3.27 -10.08 -22.10
N ALA A 150 3.02 -11.13 -22.88
CA ALA A 150 2.46 -11.03 -24.23
C ALA A 150 0.93 -10.80 -24.22
N GLU A 151 0.25 -11.28 -23.17
CA GLU A 151 -1.21 -11.34 -23.04
C GLU A 151 -1.79 -10.25 -22.11
N ILE A 152 -0.96 -9.56 -21.33
CA ILE A 152 -1.41 -8.46 -20.48
C ILE A 152 -2.11 -7.36 -21.31
N PRO A 153 -3.13 -6.67 -20.74
CA PRO A 153 -3.76 -5.54 -21.39
C PRO A 153 -2.73 -4.50 -21.83
N ARG A 154 -2.91 -3.98 -23.06
CA ARG A 154 -1.96 -3.05 -23.70
C ARG A 154 -2.36 -1.57 -23.59
N ASP A 155 -3.38 -1.27 -22.79
CA ASP A 155 -3.77 0.11 -22.49
C ASP A 155 -2.53 0.86 -21.94
N PRO A 156 -2.17 2.03 -22.49
CA PRO A 156 -1.10 2.86 -21.94
C PRO A 156 -1.35 3.17 -20.45
N ILE A 157 -0.29 3.23 -19.66
CA ILE A 157 -0.41 3.39 -18.21
C ILE A 157 -1.13 4.69 -17.85
N GLU A 158 -0.99 5.74 -18.64
CA GLU A 158 -1.68 7.01 -18.50
C GLU A 158 -3.19 6.83 -18.59
N GLN A 159 -3.66 6.01 -19.54
CA GLN A 159 -5.10 5.73 -19.69
C GLN A 159 -5.63 4.92 -18.50
N VAL A 160 -4.85 3.96 -18.00
CA VAL A 160 -5.23 3.19 -16.81
C VAL A 160 -5.30 4.09 -15.58
N ILE A 161 -4.32 4.97 -15.38
CA ILE A 161 -4.30 5.94 -14.27
C ILE A 161 -5.49 6.90 -14.35
N LEU A 162 -5.83 7.41 -15.54
CA LEU A 162 -6.97 8.30 -15.74
C LEU A 162 -8.32 7.60 -15.54
N ARG A 163 -8.42 6.32 -15.88
CA ARG A 163 -9.62 5.49 -15.64
C ARG A 163 -9.78 5.14 -14.16
N ARG A 164 -8.67 4.99 -13.44
CA ARG A 164 -8.63 4.53 -12.04
C ARG A 164 -9.32 5.54 -11.12
N GLY A 165 -10.38 5.07 -10.47
CA GLY A 165 -11.01 5.72 -9.32
C GLY A 165 -11.26 4.74 -8.19
N SER A 166 -11.90 5.18 -7.11
CA SER A 166 -12.44 4.27 -6.09
C SER A 166 -13.85 3.85 -6.47
N SER A 167 -14.07 2.55 -6.62
CA SER A 167 -15.41 2.01 -6.87
C SER A 167 -16.33 2.28 -5.68
N ARG A 168 -17.54 2.77 -5.97
CA ARG A 168 -18.56 3.10 -4.96
C ARG A 168 -19.59 1.99 -4.75
N LYS A 169 -19.66 1.02 -5.67
CA LYS A 169 -20.53 -0.16 -5.61
C LYS A 169 -19.98 -1.27 -6.51
N PHE A 170 -20.10 -2.51 -6.06
CA PHE A 170 -19.76 -3.69 -6.87
C PHE A 170 -21.02 -4.43 -7.33
N ALA A 171 -20.94 -5.10 -8.47
CA ALA A 171 -22.08 -5.78 -9.11
C ALA A 171 -22.38 -7.18 -8.54
N ARG A 172 -21.58 -7.66 -7.56
CA ARG A 172 -21.60 -9.03 -7.03
C ARG A 172 -21.45 -10.13 -8.08
N THR A 173 -20.93 -9.81 -9.26
CA THR A 173 -20.56 -10.78 -10.29
C THR A 173 -19.12 -11.27 -10.10
N PRO A 174 -18.81 -12.52 -10.48
CA PRO A 174 -17.48 -13.08 -10.29
C PRO A 174 -16.44 -12.35 -11.15
N ILE A 175 -15.18 -12.38 -10.67
CA ILE A 175 -14.00 -12.13 -11.50
C ILE A 175 -13.36 -13.47 -11.85
N THR A 176 -12.55 -13.49 -12.92
CA THR A 176 -11.85 -14.71 -13.32
C THR A 176 -10.65 -15.01 -12.39
N LEU A 177 -10.26 -16.28 -12.28
CA LEU A 177 -9.01 -16.65 -11.59
C LEU A 177 -7.78 -16.00 -12.23
N VAL A 178 -7.76 -15.85 -13.57
CA VAL A 178 -6.67 -15.19 -14.29
C VAL A 178 -6.54 -13.73 -13.88
N GLN A 179 -7.67 -13.02 -13.71
CA GLN A 179 -7.66 -11.63 -13.24
C GLN A 179 -7.10 -11.50 -11.84
N LEU A 180 -7.57 -12.32 -10.90
CA LEU A 180 -7.04 -12.35 -9.53
C LEU A 180 -5.54 -12.68 -9.52
N SER A 181 -5.15 -13.72 -10.26
CA SER A 181 -3.78 -14.19 -10.36
C SER A 181 -2.84 -13.10 -10.85
N THR A 182 -3.23 -12.40 -11.91
CA THR A 182 -2.45 -11.31 -12.50
C THR A 182 -2.28 -10.16 -11.53
N MET A 183 -3.35 -9.75 -10.82
CA MET A 183 -3.25 -8.69 -9.82
C MET A 183 -2.28 -9.05 -8.69
N LEU A 184 -2.42 -10.23 -8.07
CA LEU A 184 -1.56 -10.66 -6.97
C LEU A 184 -0.10 -10.79 -7.39
N ASP A 185 0.15 -11.43 -8.54
CA ASP A 185 1.49 -11.65 -9.08
C ASP A 185 2.18 -10.32 -9.42
N ARG A 186 1.54 -9.43 -10.19
CA ARG A 186 2.15 -8.16 -10.61
C ARG A 186 2.32 -7.18 -9.45
N ALA A 187 1.36 -7.13 -8.52
CA ALA A 187 1.47 -6.28 -7.33
C ALA A 187 2.65 -6.69 -6.45
N THR A 188 2.92 -8.00 -6.31
CA THR A 188 3.92 -8.53 -5.38
C THR A 188 5.29 -8.86 -6.00
N HIS A 189 5.55 -8.49 -7.26
CA HIS A 189 6.87 -8.63 -7.91
C HIS A 189 8.01 -7.82 -7.26
N GLY A 190 7.71 -7.02 -6.22
CA GLY A 190 8.66 -6.17 -5.52
C GLY A 190 8.66 -4.73 -6.02
N ILE A 191 9.40 -3.89 -5.30
CA ILE A 191 9.72 -2.51 -5.63
C ILE A 191 11.17 -2.23 -5.22
N HIS A 192 11.86 -1.35 -5.93
CA HIS A 192 13.16 -0.88 -5.49
C HIS A 192 12.97 0.14 -4.35
N ALA A 193 13.29 -0.26 -3.13
CA ALA A 193 13.21 0.61 -1.96
C ALA A 193 14.43 0.42 -1.05
N ASP A 194 14.88 1.48 -0.37
CA ASP A 194 16.05 1.42 0.52
C ASP A 194 15.85 0.63 1.82
N PHE A 195 14.63 0.13 2.08
CA PHE A 195 14.28 -0.76 3.19
C PHE A 195 13.85 -2.17 2.73
N LEU A 196 13.89 -2.45 1.42
CA LEU A 196 13.57 -3.76 0.83
C LEU A 196 14.81 -4.35 0.13
N ASP A 197 15.55 -5.15 0.88
CA ASP A 197 16.80 -5.79 0.47
C ASP A 197 16.87 -7.21 1.07
N PRO A 198 17.00 -8.28 0.25
CA PRO A 198 17.20 -8.26 -1.20
C PRO A 198 15.97 -7.81 -2.02
N MET A 199 16.18 -7.44 -3.28
CA MET A 199 15.11 -7.07 -4.21
C MET A 199 14.01 -8.16 -4.26
N GLY A 200 12.76 -7.73 -4.15
CA GLY A 200 11.60 -8.64 -4.07
C GLY A 200 11.22 -9.08 -2.66
N SER A 201 11.94 -8.63 -1.62
CA SER A 201 11.49 -8.75 -0.23
C SER A 201 10.21 -7.93 -0.01
N LEU A 202 9.36 -8.39 0.92
CA LEU A 202 8.13 -7.71 1.31
C LEU A 202 7.98 -7.65 2.83
N LEU A 203 7.40 -6.58 3.36
CA LEU A 203 7.00 -6.48 4.77
C LEU A 203 5.56 -6.98 4.99
N ASN A 204 4.74 -6.91 3.95
CA ASN A 204 3.32 -7.27 4.00
C ASN A 204 3.01 -8.62 3.35
N HIS A 205 2.20 -9.41 4.04
CA HIS A 205 1.61 -10.67 3.58
C HIS A 205 0.16 -10.42 3.17
N LEU A 206 -0.32 -11.11 2.13
CA LEU A 206 -1.68 -10.94 1.63
C LEU A 206 -2.59 -12.07 2.09
N TYR A 207 -3.72 -11.68 2.66
CA TYR A 207 -4.82 -12.56 3.07
C TYR A 207 -6.07 -12.14 2.33
N LEU A 208 -6.89 -13.10 1.95
CA LEU A 208 -8.01 -12.86 1.06
C LEU A 208 -9.32 -13.40 1.65
N ILE A 209 -10.38 -12.61 1.56
CA ILE A 209 -11.74 -13.16 1.56
C ILE A 209 -12.19 -13.24 0.11
N VAL A 210 -12.27 -14.46 -0.42
CA VAL A 210 -12.79 -14.72 -1.76
C VAL A 210 -14.30 -14.92 -1.66
N ASN A 211 -15.06 -14.03 -2.31
CA ASN A 211 -16.52 -14.07 -2.33
C ASN A 211 -17.09 -14.59 -3.65
N ALA A 212 -16.42 -14.31 -4.77
CA ALA A 212 -16.83 -14.73 -6.11
C ALA A 212 -15.66 -14.65 -7.11
N VAL A 213 -14.88 -15.74 -7.20
CA VAL A 213 -13.81 -15.90 -8.20
C VAL A 213 -14.05 -17.22 -8.92
N GLU A 214 -14.06 -17.21 -10.24
CA GLU A 214 -14.33 -18.41 -11.05
C GLU A 214 -13.33 -19.54 -10.74
N GLY A 215 -13.85 -20.73 -10.47
CA GLY A 215 -13.02 -21.90 -10.14
C GLY A 215 -12.36 -21.86 -8.76
N VAL A 216 -12.76 -20.94 -7.88
CA VAL A 216 -12.27 -20.85 -6.50
C VAL A 216 -13.47 -20.84 -5.56
N GLU A 217 -13.51 -21.79 -4.64
CA GLU A 217 -14.56 -21.85 -3.62
C GLU A 217 -14.54 -20.58 -2.74
N PRO A 218 -15.70 -20.01 -2.38
CA PRO A 218 -15.75 -18.91 -1.43
C PRO A 218 -15.08 -19.29 -0.11
N GLY A 219 -14.29 -18.38 0.47
CA GLY A 219 -13.55 -18.67 1.69
C GLY A 219 -12.52 -17.63 2.09
N ALA A 220 -11.84 -17.91 3.19
CA ALA A 220 -10.67 -17.20 3.68
C ALA A 220 -9.40 -17.89 3.18
N TYR A 221 -8.48 -17.12 2.61
CA TYR A 221 -7.26 -17.62 1.98
C TYR A 221 -6.03 -16.84 2.43
N VAL A 222 -4.85 -17.46 2.33
CA VAL A 222 -3.56 -16.80 2.41
C VAL A 222 -2.80 -16.98 1.09
N PHE A 223 -2.14 -15.91 0.64
CA PHE A 223 -1.35 -15.94 -0.58
C PHE A 223 0.11 -16.34 -0.32
N HIS A 224 0.54 -17.43 -0.94
CA HIS A 224 1.93 -17.90 -0.94
C HIS A 224 2.64 -17.41 -2.19
N ARG A 225 3.22 -16.21 -2.11
CA ARG A 225 3.93 -15.55 -3.22
C ARG A 225 4.96 -16.45 -3.90
N ASP A 226 5.88 -17.03 -3.14
CA ASP A 226 7.01 -17.80 -3.67
C ASP A 226 6.57 -19.07 -4.41
N ARG A 227 5.35 -19.54 -4.14
CA ARG A 227 4.73 -20.72 -4.78
C ARG A 227 3.67 -20.34 -5.81
N ARG A 228 3.36 -19.04 -5.95
CA ARG A 228 2.30 -18.49 -6.80
C ARG A 228 0.96 -19.23 -6.61
N LEU A 229 0.54 -19.42 -5.37
CA LEU A 229 -0.71 -20.09 -5.03
C LEU A 229 -1.45 -19.38 -3.89
N ILE A 230 -2.75 -19.62 -3.77
CA ILE A 230 -3.53 -19.29 -2.58
C ILE A 230 -3.89 -20.58 -1.84
N GLU A 231 -3.74 -20.59 -0.52
CA GLU A 231 -4.14 -21.69 0.35
C GLU A 231 -5.46 -21.33 1.02
N CYS A 232 -6.43 -22.24 0.97
CA CYS A 232 -7.70 -22.10 1.67
C CYS A 232 -7.49 -22.39 3.16
N LEU A 233 -7.68 -21.36 3.98
CA LEU A 233 -7.63 -21.47 5.45
C LEU A 233 -8.97 -21.91 6.01
N LYS A 234 -10.06 -21.41 5.42
CA LYS A 234 -11.43 -21.70 5.85
C LYS A 234 -12.39 -21.55 4.67
N PRO A 235 -13.06 -22.61 4.20
CA PRO A 235 -14.12 -22.47 3.20
C PRO A 235 -15.37 -21.84 3.82
N GLY A 236 -16.14 -21.10 3.04
CA GLY A 236 -17.41 -20.53 3.47
C GLY A 236 -17.77 -19.19 2.82
N ASN A 237 -19.05 -18.84 2.90
CA ASN A 237 -19.52 -17.54 2.45
C ASN A 237 -19.27 -16.49 3.55
N PHE A 238 -18.30 -15.62 3.33
CA PHE A 238 -17.90 -14.58 4.29
C PHE A 238 -18.26 -13.16 3.84
N ARG A 239 -19.25 -12.97 2.97
CA ARG A 239 -19.66 -11.62 2.53
C ARG A 239 -20.08 -10.73 3.70
N ALA A 240 -20.95 -11.23 4.59
CA ALA A 240 -21.39 -10.48 5.76
C ALA A 240 -20.20 -10.14 6.69
N GLN A 241 -19.32 -11.12 6.91
CA GLN A 241 -18.12 -10.93 7.71
C GLN A 241 -17.17 -9.90 7.08
N ALA A 242 -16.95 -9.94 5.77
CA ALA A 242 -16.14 -8.97 5.06
C ALA A 242 -16.70 -7.56 5.22
N GLY A 243 -18.03 -7.40 5.11
CA GLY A 243 -18.72 -6.14 5.35
C GLY A 243 -18.49 -5.61 6.75
N TYR A 244 -18.68 -6.46 7.77
CA TYR A 244 -18.37 -6.13 9.16
C TYR A 244 -16.90 -5.69 9.33
N LEU A 245 -15.95 -6.51 8.88
CA LEU A 245 -14.52 -6.24 9.02
C LEU A 245 -14.11 -4.92 8.37
N GLY A 246 -14.73 -4.51 7.27
CA GLY A 246 -14.52 -3.21 6.63
C GLY A 246 -15.37 -2.07 7.21
N LEU A 247 -15.56 -2.04 8.54
CA LEU A 247 -16.38 -1.04 9.25
C LEU A 247 -17.82 -0.97 8.76
N GLU A 248 -18.49 -2.12 8.70
CA GLU A 248 -19.91 -2.25 8.35
C GLU A 248 -20.27 -1.68 6.96
N GLN A 249 -19.29 -1.57 6.06
CA GLN A 249 -19.51 -1.07 4.72
C GLN A 249 -20.02 -2.18 3.79
N ALA A 250 -20.90 -1.84 2.85
CA ALA A 250 -21.40 -2.79 1.84
C ALA A 250 -20.30 -3.20 0.84
N LEU A 251 -19.30 -2.34 0.62
CA LEU A 251 -18.26 -2.53 -0.40
C LEU A 251 -17.52 -3.88 -0.27
N PRO A 252 -16.96 -4.26 0.90
CA PRO A 252 -16.34 -5.57 1.06
C PRO A 252 -17.30 -6.76 0.89
N ALA A 253 -18.55 -6.59 1.32
CA ALA A 253 -19.57 -7.64 1.20
C ALA A 253 -19.97 -7.87 -0.26
N ASP A 254 -19.98 -6.82 -1.07
CA ASP A 254 -20.35 -6.86 -2.48
C ASP A 254 -19.18 -7.25 -3.40
N ALA A 255 -17.94 -6.95 -2.98
CA ALA A 255 -16.72 -7.24 -3.72
C ALA A 255 -16.59 -8.73 -4.08
N ALA A 256 -15.89 -9.02 -5.17
CA ALA A 256 -15.54 -10.37 -5.58
C ALA A 256 -14.44 -10.95 -4.69
N VAL A 257 -13.51 -10.11 -4.24
CA VAL A 257 -12.43 -10.46 -3.35
C VAL A 257 -12.02 -9.27 -2.48
N ASN A 258 -11.67 -9.53 -1.22
CA ASN A 258 -11.10 -8.56 -0.29
C ASN A 258 -9.67 -8.97 0.03
N ILE A 259 -8.72 -8.08 -0.15
CA ILE A 259 -7.29 -8.34 0.02
C ILE A 259 -6.81 -7.52 1.21
N PHE A 260 -6.50 -8.20 2.31
CA PHE A 260 -5.95 -7.65 3.54
C PHE A 260 -4.43 -7.78 3.53
N PHE A 261 -3.75 -6.67 3.82
CA PHE A 261 -2.32 -6.59 3.98
C PHE A 261 -2.02 -6.72 5.47
N MET A 262 -1.23 -7.71 5.86
CA MET A 262 -0.87 -7.96 7.25
C MET A 262 0.63 -8.07 7.41
N ALA A 263 1.15 -7.57 8.53
CA ALA A 263 2.59 -7.56 8.78
C ALA A 263 2.91 -7.95 10.22
N ASP A 264 4.06 -8.58 10.42
CA ASP A 264 4.64 -8.81 11.75
C ASP A 264 5.32 -7.51 12.22
N LEU A 265 4.54 -6.62 12.85
CA LEU A 265 5.08 -5.35 13.35
C LEU A 265 6.17 -5.55 14.40
N ARG A 266 6.14 -6.65 15.17
CA ARG A 266 7.19 -6.90 16.17
C ARG A 266 8.54 -7.09 15.49
N ALA A 267 8.62 -7.98 14.49
CA ALA A 267 9.85 -8.21 13.74
C ALA A 267 10.31 -6.96 12.98
N ILE A 268 9.36 -6.22 12.38
CA ILE A 268 9.64 -5.00 11.63
C ILE A 268 10.19 -3.89 12.54
N LEU A 269 9.54 -3.63 13.68
CA LEU A 269 9.96 -2.60 14.62
C LEU A 269 11.27 -2.97 15.32
N GLN A 270 11.51 -4.27 15.58
CA GLN A 270 12.80 -4.73 16.09
C GLN A 270 13.95 -4.43 15.12
N ARG A 271 13.71 -4.55 13.80
CA ARG A 271 14.73 -4.31 12.79
C ARG A 271 14.89 -2.82 12.43
N PHE A 272 13.79 -2.11 12.24
CA PHE A 272 13.76 -0.77 11.66
C PHE A 272 13.44 0.34 12.67
N GLY A 273 13.30 0.00 13.96
CA GLY A 273 12.78 0.90 14.97
C GLY A 273 11.37 1.38 14.62
N ASN A 274 10.94 2.49 15.23
CA ASN A 274 9.63 3.08 15.00
C ASN A 274 9.39 3.50 13.53
N ARG A 275 10.46 3.84 12.80
CA ARG A 275 10.37 4.16 11.36
C ARG A 275 9.97 2.96 10.50
N GLY A 276 10.14 1.73 11.01
CA GLY A 276 9.55 0.53 10.41
C GLY A 276 8.04 0.62 10.20
N TYR A 277 7.33 1.36 11.07
CA TYR A 277 5.91 1.62 10.91
C TYR A 277 5.59 2.49 9.68
N ARG A 278 6.45 3.45 9.34
CA ARG A 278 6.30 4.25 8.11
C ARG A 278 6.50 3.36 6.87
N ALA A 279 7.56 2.55 6.88
CA ALA A 279 7.92 1.67 5.78
C ALA A 279 6.85 0.63 5.45
N VAL A 280 6.30 -0.06 6.47
CA VAL A 280 5.27 -1.09 6.26
C VAL A 280 3.95 -0.50 5.75
N GLN A 281 3.55 0.68 6.23
CA GLN A 281 2.35 1.37 5.75
C GLN A 281 2.53 1.88 4.31
N LEU A 282 3.72 2.41 4.00
CA LEU A 282 4.04 2.86 2.65
C LEU A 282 4.04 1.70 1.66
N GLU A 283 4.70 0.59 2.00
CA GLU A 283 4.73 -0.59 1.15
C GLU A 283 3.32 -1.14 0.91
N ALA A 284 2.49 -1.27 1.96
CA ALA A 284 1.10 -1.70 1.82
C ALA A 284 0.31 -0.77 0.88
N GLY A 285 0.52 0.55 0.98
CA GLY A 285 -0.05 1.53 0.07
C GLY A 285 0.41 1.34 -1.38
N ILE A 286 1.70 1.07 -1.61
CA ILE A 286 2.25 0.82 -2.96
C ILE A 286 1.68 -0.47 -3.53
N LEU A 287 1.69 -1.57 -2.78
CA LEU A 287 1.13 -2.84 -3.22
C LEU A 287 -0.37 -2.71 -3.50
N GLY A 288 -1.11 -2.02 -2.64
CA GLY A 288 -2.53 -1.71 -2.84
C GLY A 288 -2.77 -0.84 -4.08
N GLY A 289 -1.93 0.17 -4.33
CA GLY A 289 -1.96 0.97 -5.55
C GLY A 289 -1.67 0.15 -6.81
N LYS A 290 -0.73 -0.81 -6.75
CA LYS A 290 -0.48 -1.77 -7.84
C LYS A 290 -1.68 -2.70 -8.07
N ILE A 291 -2.39 -3.14 -7.01
CA ILE A 291 -3.66 -3.87 -7.14
C ILE A 291 -4.70 -3.01 -7.84
N TYR A 292 -4.82 -1.72 -7.49
CA TYR A 292 -5.72 -0.80 -8.19
C TYR A 292 -5.40 -0.70 -9.68
N LEU A 293 -4.12 -0.47 -10.04
CA LEU A 293 -3.71 -0.38 -11.44
C LEU A 293 -3.98 -1.70 -12.18
N GLY A 294 -3.65 -2.84 -11.56
CA GLY A 294 -3.92 -4.17 -12.12
C GLY A 294 -5.42 -4.46 -12.29
N ALA A 295 -6.28 -3.98 -11.38
CA ALA A 295 -7.73 -4.11 -11.51
C ALA A 295 -8.24 -3.27 -12.68
N TYR A 296 -7.86 -1.99 -12.76
CA TYR A 296 -8.35 -1.07 -13.79
C TYR A 296 -7.81 -1.35 -15.20
N ALA A 297 -6.58 -1.88 -15.30
CA ALA A 297 -6.02 -2.39 -16.55
C ALA A 297 -6.84 -3.58 -17.08
N GLN A 298 -7.45 -4.36 -16.19
CA GLN A 298 -8.32 -5.50 -16.52
C GLN A 298 -9.82 -5.14 -16.51
N HIS A 299 -10.15 -3.84 -16.57
CA HIS A 299 -11.51 -3.29 -16.56
C HIS A 299 -12.37 -3.66 -15.34
N LEU A 300 -11.73 -3.96 -14.21
CA LEU A 300 -12.38 -4.15 -12.92
C LEU A 300 -12.42 -2.83 -12.12
N GLY A 301 -13.11 -2.87 -10.99
CA GLY A 301 -13.12 -1.82 -9.98
C GLY A 301 -12.34 -2.22 -8.73
N ALA A 302 -11.80 -1.24 -8.02
CA ALA A 302 -11.12 -1.42 -6.76
C ALA A 302 -11.46 -0.28 -5.79
N THR A 303 -11.43 -0.57 -4.48
CA THR A 303 -11.59 0.44 -3.43
C THR A 303 -10.74 0.09 -2.21
N GLY A 304 -10.14 1.11 -1.58
CA GLY A 304 -9.31 0.96 -0.39
C GLY A 304 -10.13 1.40 0.83
N LEU A 305 -10.04 0.66 1.93
CA LEU A 305 -10.97 0.80 3.04
C LEU A 305 -10.26 0.73 4.39
N THR A 306 -10.90 1.34 5.40
CA THR A 306 -10.56 1.13 6.82
C THR A 306 -11.29 -0.12 7.33
N PHE A 307 -10.81 -0.68 8.43
CA PHE A 307 -11.25 -1.98 8.96
C PHE A 307 -11.10 -2.06 10.48
N TYR A 308 -11.69 -3.09 11.10
CA TYR A 308 -11.45 -3.46 12.50
C TYR A 308 -10.16 -4.28 12.62
N ASP A 309 -9.07 -3.64 13.05
CA ASP A 309 -7.72 -4.22 13.10
C ASP A 309 -7.65 -5.60 13.75
N ASP A 310 -8.09 -5.71 15.01
CA ASP A 310 -7.97 -6.94 15.79
C ASP A 310 -8.90 -8.05 15.26
N ASP A 311 -10.06 -7.69 14.75
CA ASP A 311 -11.03 -8.66 14.26
C ASP A 311 -10.63 -9.22 12.89
N VAL A 312 -9.92 -8.42 12.08
CA VAL A 312 -9.25 -8.93 10.88
C VAL A 312 -8.21 -9.99 11.27
N VAL A 313 -7.39 -9.74 12.29
CA VAL A 313 -6.38 -10.72 12.75
C VAL A 313 -7.04 -12.00 13.28
N LYS A 314 -8.08 -11.87 14.12
CA LYS A 314 -8.85 -13.01 14.66
C LYS A 314 -9.58 -13.82 13.59
N PHE A 315 -9.83 -13.25 12.41
CA PHE A 315 -10.54 -13.94 11.34
C PHE A 315 -9.64 -14.92 10.55
N PHE A 316 -8.32 -14.74 10.53
CA PHE A 316 -7.38 -15.57 9.77
C PHE A 316 -6.43 -16.46 10.63
N PRO A 317 -6.90 -17.16 11.67
CA PRO A 317 -6.04 -18.03 12.46
C PRO A 317 -5.67 -19.32 11.69
N PRO A 318 -4.55 -19.98 12.03
CA PRO A 318 -3.47 -19.50 12.90
C PRO A 318 -2.50 -18.55 12.16
N HIS A 319 -2.63 -18.38 10.85
CA HIS A 319 -1.63 -17.70 10.03
C HIS A 319 -1.47 -16.21 10.37
N ALA A 320 -2.53 -15.52 10.81
CA ALA A 320 -2.47 -14.11 11.17
C ALA A 320 -2.03 -13.85 12.62
N GLU A 321 -1.86 -14.89 13.44
CA GLU A 321 -1.43 -14.72 14.83
C GLU A 321 -0.07 -13.98 14.90
N GLY A 322 0.01 -13.00 15.81
CA GLY A 322 1.18 -12.12 15.96
C GLY A 322 1.34 -11.04 14.88
N LYS A 323 0.46 -10.97 13.87
CA LYS A 323 0.47 -9.92 12.85
C LYS A 323 -0.48 -8.78 13.22
N SER A 324 -0.32 -7.67 12.52
CA SER A 324 -1.24 -6.53 12.55
C SER A 324 -1.80 -6.29 11.15
N ALA A 325 -3.09 -5.94 11.08
CA ALA A 325 -3.72 -5.53 9.83
C ALA A 325 -3.26 -4.11 9.46
N ILE A 326 -2.77 -3.96 8.22
CA ILE A 326 -2.08 -2.76 7.74
C ILE A 326 -2.93 -2.01 6.73
N PHE A 327 -3.51 -2.71 5.74
CA PHE A 327 -4.34 -2.11 4.71
C PHE A 327 -5.39 -3.10 4.17
N LEU A 328 -6.44 -2.60 3.51
CA LEU A 328 -7.47 -3.40 2.85
C LEU A 328 -7.80 -2.81 1.48
N VAL A 329 -7.78 -3.66 0.45
CA VAL A 329 -8.30 -3.35 -0.88
C VAL A 329 -9.38 -4.37 -1.26
N ALA A 330 -10.57 -3.88 -1.58
CA ALA A 330 -11.67 -4.68 -2.13
C ALA A 330 -11.73 -4.52 -3.65
N VAL A 331 -11.90 -5.63 -4.37
CA VAL A 331 -11.90 -5.69 -5.85
C VAL A 331 -13.11 -6.43 -6.37
N GLY A 332 -13.67 -5.96 -7.49
CA GLY A 332 -14.75 -6.64 -8.19
C GLY A 332 -15.23 -5.86 -9.41
N ASN A 333 -16.25 -6.37 -10.09
CA ASN A 333 -16.87 -5.64 -11.18
C ASN A 333 -17.60 -4.40 -10.67
N SER A 334 -17.22 -3.21 -11.14
CA SER A 334 -17.88 -1.97 -10.74
C SER A 334 -19.32 -1.96 -11.26
N ALA A 335 -20.29 -1.79 -10.35
CA ALA A 335 -21.67 -1.53 -10.75
C ALA A 335 -21.74 -0.07 -11.23
N LYS A 336 -21.58 0.18 -12.54
CA LYS A 336 -21.83 1.52 -13.08
C LYS A 336 -23.25 1.93 -12.68
N SER A 337 -23.42 3.11 -12.10
CA SER A 337 -24.72 3.77 -12.14
C SER A 337 -25.01 3.98 -13.63
N LYS A 338 -26.08 3.40 -14.16
CA LYS A 338 -26.58 3.83 -15.47
C LYS A 338 -26.89 5.32 -15.32
N THR A 339 -26.01 6.18 -15.80
CA THR A 339 -26.37 7.58 -16.03
C THR A 339 -27.52 7.52 -17.02
N ILE A 340 -28.71 7.92 -16.56
CA ILE A 340 -29.86 8.13 -17.43
C ILE A 340 -29.44 9.26 -18.36
N SER A 341 -29.05 8.91 -19.59
CA SER A 341 -28.98 9.85 -20.69
C SER A 341 -30.41 10.27 -21.02
N GLY A 342 -30.83 11.40 -20.46
CA GLY A 342 -32.00 12.15 -20.89
C GLY A 342 -31.67 13.02 -22.09
#